data_AF-A0A6A6LEZ1-F1
#
_entry.id   AF-A0A6A6LEZ1-F1
#
_cell.length_a   1.000
_cell.length_b   1.000
_cell.length_c   1.000
_cell.angle_alpha   90.00
_cell.angle_beta   90.00
_cell.angle_gamma   90.00
#
_symmetry.space_group_name_H-M   'P 1'
#
loop_
_entity.id
_entity.type
_entity.pdbx_description
1 polymer ?
#
loop_
_entity_poly.entity_id
_entity_poly.type
_entity_poly.pdbx_seq_one_letter_code
_entity_poly.pdbx_strand_id
1 'polypeptide(L)'
;MVTLRDGIAPLGEIEFTDNSSWIRSRKFRLAARVVSGSSPDVRIREAMTEAFVVKDHRGELYKKHHPPRLNDEVWRLEKIGKDGAFHRKLAAEGINTVQEFLKLSTVDQQKLRRILGPGMSEKIWEVTIKHAITCELGNKHYIFQGENLIVTVNPICEVVSATINGQTYSTSDLPPIYGGYIQNVMRQAYANWSSLQEVVGVSSEIALLSQGELLDEYPNHHPQAKHHIGYSSDHRFNIGRGTNTNPVVVM
;
A
#
# COMPACT_ATOMS: atom_id res chain seq x y z
N MET A 1 -17.60 -29.05 -26.76
CA MET A 1 -17.14 -29.10 -28.18
C MET A 1 -17.48 -27.78 -28.83
N VAL A 2 -16.53 -27.15 -29.52
CA VAL A 2 -16.73 -25.84 -30.15
C VAL A 2 -16.37 -25.95 -31.63
N THR A 3 -17.18 -25.35 -32.50
CA THR A 3 -16.95 -25.33 -33.95
C THR A 3 -16.22 -24.06 -34.32
N LEU A 4 -15.06 -24.19 -34.95
CA LEU A 4 -14.33 -23.06 -35.54
C LEU A 4 -15.06 -22.58 -36.80
N ARG A 5 -15.25 -21.27 -36.91
CA ARG A 5 -15.68 -20.58 -38.14
C ARG A 5 -14.59 -19.59 -38.51
N ASP A 6 -14.04 -19.72 -39.71
CA ASP A 6 -12.92 -18.89 -40.19
C ASP A 6 -11.70 -18.88 -39.25
N GLY A 7 -11.43 -20.03 -38.61
CA GLY A 7 -10.33 -20.17 -37.65
C GLY A 7 -10.60 -19.56 -36.27
N ILE A 8 -11.81 -19.05 -36.00
CA ILE A 8 -12.19 -18.42 -34.73
C ILE A 8 -13.38 -19.17 -34.11
N ALA A 9 -13.34 -19.32 -32.79
CA ALA A 9 -14.43 -19.90 -32.01
C ALA A 9 -14.60 -19.10 -30.71
N PRO A 10 -15.78 -18.50 -30.46
CA PRO A 10 -16.05 -17.88 -29.17
C PRO A 10 -16.14 -18.96 -28.10
N LEU A 11 -15.37 -18.80 -27.03
CA LEU A 11 -15.49 -19.61 -25.82
C LEU A 11 -16.42 -18.87 -24.85
N GLY A 12 -17.27 -19.62 -24.15
CA GLY A 12 -18.05 -19.08 -23.03
C GLY A 12 -17.17 -18.85 -21.81
N GLU A 13 -17.80 -18.68 -20.65
CA GLU A 13 -17.08 -18.58 -19.38
C GLU A 13 -16.33 -19.88 -19.07
N ILE A 14 -15.07 -19.73 -18.67
CA ILE A 14 -14.19 -20.83 -18.25
C ILE A 14 -13.89 -20.62 -16.79
N GLU A 15 -14.26 -21.58 -15.96
CA GLU A 15 -13.99 -21.56 -14.52
C GLU A 15 -12.90 -22.58 -14.17
N PHE A 16 -12.04 -22.21 -13.23
CA PHE A 16 -11.04 -23.09 -12.66
C PHE A 16 -11.43 -23.40 -11.22
N THR A 17 -11.54 -24.69 -10.90
CA THR A 17 -11.84 -25.14 -9.53
C THR A 17 -10.61 -25.20 -8.64
N ASP A 18 -9.42 -25.25 -9.25
CA ASP A 18 -8.14 -25.43 -8.56
C ASP A 18 -7.29 -24.16 -8.55
N ASN A 19 -6.69 -23.87 -7.40
CA ASN A 19 -5.72 -22.79 -7.25
C ASN A 19 -4.31 -23.31 -7.58
N SER A 20 -3.54 -22.50 -8.31
CA SER A 20 -2.13 -22.77 -8.59
C SER A 20 -1.30 -23.02 -7.32
N SER A 21 -1.67 -22.46 -6.16
CA SER A 21 -0.97 -22.73 -4.91
C SER A 21 -1.05 -24.20 -4.43
N TRP A 22 -2.05 -24.97 -4.88
CA TRP A 22 -2.28 -26.35 -4.41
C TRP A 22 -1.73 -27.43 -5.36
N ILE A 23 -1.30 -27.05 -6.56
CA ILE A 23 -0.73 -27.98 -7.55
C ILE A 23 0.79 -27.82 -7.65
N ARG A 24 1.50 -28.94 -7.87
CA ARG A 24 2.98 -28.97 -7.88
C ARG A 24 3.59 -28.03 -8.94
N SER A 25 2.98 -27.92 -10.11
CA SER A 25 3.47 -27.06 -11.21
C SER A 25 3.22 -25.56 -10.96
N ARG A 26 2.31 -25.22 -10.04
CA ARG A 26 1.80 -23.87 -9.78
C ARG A 26 1.32 -23.09 -11.01
N LYS A 27 1.01 -23.80 -12.09
CA LYS A 27 0.64 -23.21 -13.37
C LYS A 27 -0.32 -24.12 -14.11
N PHE A 28 -1.22 -23.49 -14.86
CA PHE A 28 -2.16 -24.12 -15.77
C PHE A 28 -1.84 -23.74 -17.21
N ARG A 29 -2.32 -24.56 -18.16
CA ARG A 29 -2.32 -24.28 -19.59
C ARG A 29 -3.69 -24.67 -20.12
N LEU A 30 -4.23 -23.89 -21.05
CA LEU A 30 -5.39 -24.31 -21.82
C LEU A 30 -4.89 -25.01 -23.08
N ALA A 31 -5.49 -26.15 -23.40
CA ALA A 31 -5.19 -26.92 -24.59
C ALA A 31 -6.45 -27.09 -25.43
N ALA A 32 -6.32 -26.95 -26.74
CA ALA A 32 -7.37 -27.25 -27.70
C ALA A 32 -6.91 -28.39 -28.60
N ARG A 33 -7.74 -29.43 -28.70
CA ARG A 33 -7.52 -30.59 -29.58
C ARG A 33 -8.67 -30.73 -30.57
N VAL A 34 -8.36 -31.27 -31.74
CA VAL A 34 -9.36 -31.58 -32.76
C VAL A 34 -10.12 -32.83 -32.35
N VAL A 35 -11.43 -32.83 -32.61
CA VAL A 35 -12.30 -33.99 -32.34
C VAL A 35 -11.93 -35.12 -33.29
N SER A 36 -11.72 -36.32 -32.75
CA SER A 36 -11.36 -37.49 -33.55
C SER A 36 -12.41 -37.75 -34.65
N GLY A 37 -11.94 -37.92 -35.89
CA GLY A 37 -12.80 -38.19 -37.06
C GLY A 37 -13.18 -36.98 -37.91
N SER A 38 -12.78 -35.75 -37.54
CA SER A 38 -13.12 -34.55 -38.33
C SER A 38 -12.23 -34.29 -39.55
N SER A 39 -11.04 -34.90 -39.61
CA SER A 39 -10.09 -34.74 -40.73
C SER A 39 -9.19 -35.98 -40.88
N PRO A 40 -9.61 -36.98 -41.68
CA PRO A 40 -8.91 -38.28 -41.75
C PRO A 40 -7.50 -38.19 -42.37
N ASP A 41 -7.23 -37.20 -43.23
CA ASP A 41 -5.97 -37.09 -43.99
C ASP A 41 -4.97 -36.06 -43.45
N VAL A 42 -5.31 -35.31 -42.40
CA VAL A 42 -4.43 -34.23 -41.86
C VAL A 42 -4.21 -34.40 -40.37
N ARG A 43 -2.93 -34.51 -39.98
CA ARG A 43 -2.53 -34.52 -38.57
C ARG A 43 -2.49 -33.10 -38.01
N ILE A 44 -3.52 -32.72 -37.27
CA ILE A 44 -3.59 -31.45 -36.55
C ILE A 44 -2.99 -31.63 -35.15
N ARG A 45 -2.09 -30.72 -34.75
CA ARG A 45 -1.47 -30.72 -33.41
C ARG A 45 -2.34 -29.94 -32.43
N GLU A 46 -2.26 -30.32 -31.16
CA GLU A 46 -2.91 -29.57 -30.09
C GLU A 46 -2.33 -28.16 -30.00
N ALA A 47 -3.20 -27.17 -29.88
CA ALA A 47 -2.81 -25.82 -29.52
C ALA A 47 -2.75 -25.73 -28.00
N MET A 48 -1.70 -25.12 -27.45
CA MET A 48 -1.56 -24.90 -26.02
C MET A 48 -1.18 -23.46 -25.73
N THR A 49 -1.77 -22.87 -24.70
CA THR A 49 -1.36 -21.55 -24.22
C THR A 49 0.01 -21.61 -23.54
N GLU A 50 0.59 -20.44 -23.32
CA GLU A 50 1.63 -20.29 -22.30
C GLU A 50 1.07 -20.64 -20.91
N ALA A 51 1.98 -20.97 -19.99
CA ALA A 51 1.61 -21.36 -18.65
C ALA A 51 1.24 -20.13 -17.81
N PHE A 52 0.05 -20.12 -17.21
CA PHE A 52 -0.45 -19.02 -16.40
C PHE A 52 -0.81 -19.47 -14.98
N VAL A 53 -0.87 -18.52 -14.05
CA VAL A 53 -1.22 -18.75 -12.64
C VAL A 53 -2.69 -18.45 -12.43
N VAL A 54 -3.42 -19.42 -11.92
CA VAL A 54 -4.79 -19.26 -11.44
C VAL A 54 -4.72 -19.00 -9.94
N LYS A 55 -5.20 -17.84 -9.51
CA LYS A 55 -5.28 -17.47 -8.09
C LYS A 55 -6.71 -17.60 -7.60
N ASP A 56 -6.86 -18.08 -6.37
CA ASP A 56 -8.13 -17.98 -5.65
C ASP A 56 -8.53 -16.52 -5.46
N HIS A 57 -9.80 -16.22 -5.71
CA HIS A 57 -10.41 -14.92 -5.50
C HIS A 57 -10.21 -14.42 -4.06
N ARG A 58 -10.14 -15.33 -3.07
CA ARG A 58 -9.81 -14.97 -1.67
C ARG A 58 -8.45 -14.28 -1.55
N GLY A 59 -7.48 -14.66 -2.38
CA GLY A 59 -6.13 -14.08 -2.38
C GLY A 59 -6.12 -12.62 -2.81
N GLU A 60 -6.96 -12.24 -3.79
CA GLU A 60 -7.13 -10.85 -4.21
C GLU A 60 -7.95 -10.05 -3.18
N LEU A 61 -9.03 -10.64 -2.62
CA LEU A 61 -9.82 -10.00 -1.57
C LEU A 61 -9.01 -9.69 -0.31
N TYR A 62 -8.07 -10.57 0.07
CA TYR A 62 -7.26 -10.44 1.29
C TYR A 62 -5.86 -9.87 1.06
N LYS A 63 -5.60 -9.35 -0.15
CA LYS A 63 -4.30 -8.79 -0.51
C LYS A 63 -3.90 -7.65 0.43
N LYS A 64 -2.63 -7.64 0.85
CA LYS A 64 -2.03 -6.55 1.62
C LYS A 64 -1.77 -5.37 0.68
N HIS A 65 -2.00 -4.15 1.16
CA HIS A 65 -1.73 -2.94 0.38
C HIS A 65 -0.31 -2.46 0.66
N HIS A 66 0.42 -2.09 -0.39
CA HIS A 66 1.80 -1.59 -0.31
C HIS A 66 1.93 -0.31 -1.17
N PRO A 67 1.95 0.89 -0.56
CA PRO A 67 1.76 1.14 0.87
C PRO A 67 0.30 0.91 1.33
N PRO A 68 0.07 0.67 2.63
CA PRO A 68 -1.27 0.73 3.20
C PRO A 68 -1.79 2.18 3.22
N ARG A 69 -3.11 2.34 3.33
CA ARG A 69 -3.79 3.63 3.44
C ARG A 69 -4.36 3.81 4.84
N LEU A 70 -4.52 5.05 5.29
CA LEU A 70 -5.07 5.37 6.61
C LEU A 70 -6.45 4.73 6.87
N ASN A 71 -7.32 4.76 5.86
CA ASN A 71 -8.68 4.21 5.91
C ASN A 71 -8.73 2.71 5.59
N ASP A 72 -7.59 2.07 5.32
CA ASP A 72 -7.58 0.62 5.19
C ASP A 72 -7.94 -0.01 6.53
N GLU A 73 -8.67 -1.12 6.46
CA GLU A 73 -8.88 -1.99 7.60
C GLU A 73 -7.53 -2.48 8.16
N VAL A 74 -7.42 -2.60 9.47
CA VAL A 74 -6.16 -2.94 10.17
C VAL A 74 -5.63 -4.32 9.76
N TRP A 75 -6.50 -5.23 9.34
CA TRP A 75 -6.10 -6.52 8.80
C TRP A 75 -5.43 -6.43 7.42
N ARG A 76 -5.37 -5.26 6.77
CA ARG A 76 -4.54 -5.03 5.58
C ARG A 76 -3.05 -4.90 5.92
N LEU A 77 -2.70 -4.75 7.19
CA LEU A 77 -1.31 -4.77 7.63
C LEU A 77 -0.70 -6.16 7.53
N GLU A 78 0.60 -6.23 7.26
CA GLU A 78 1.34 -7.49 7.33
C GLU A 78 1.20 -8.14 8.71
N LYS A 79 1.19 -9.48 8.73
CA LYS A 79 1.04 -10.31 9.94
C LYS A 79 -0.28 -10.21 10.71
N ILE A 80 -1.19 -9.32 10.33
CA ILE A 80 -2.57 -9.29 10.85
C ILE A 80 -3.51 -9.93 9.83
N GLY A 81 -4.07 -11.11 10.12
CA GLY A 81 -5.04 -11.76 9.22
C GLY A 81 -6.46 -11.23 9.43
N LYS A 82 -7.26 -11.13 8.36
CA LYS A 82 -8.70 -10.85 8.47
C LYS A 82 -9.34 -11.93 9.34
N ASP A 83 -10.18 -11.50 10.26
CA ASP A 83 -10.82 -12.37 11.28
C ASP A 83 -9.81 -13.25 12.05
N GLY A 84 -8.54 -12.82 12.12
CA GLY A 84 -7.51 -13.47 12.91
C GLY A 84 -7.55 -13.05 14.38
N ALA A 85 -6.72 -13.69 15.21
CA ALA A 85 -6.64 -13.39 16.64
C ALA A 85 -6.29 -11.91 16.92
N PHE A 86 -5.28 -11.36 16.22
CA PHE A 86 -4.91 -9.95 16.37
C PHE A 86 -6.00 -9.00 15.87
N HIS A 87 -6.63 -9.31 14.74
CA HIS A 87 -7.72 -8.49 14.20
C HIS A 87 -8.88 -8.39 15.20
N ARG A 88 -9.34 -9.53 15.75
CA ARG A 88 -10.42 -9.52 16.76
C ARG A 88 -10.06 -8.75 18.03
N LYS A 89 -8.82 -8.89 18.51
CA LYS A 89 -8.34 -8.15 19.70
C LYS A 89 -8.31 -6.65 19.48
N LEU A 90 -7.83 -6.21 18.31
CA LEU A 90 -7.79 -4.80 17.93
C LEU A 90 -9.21 -4.23 17.77
N ALA A 91 -10.08 -4.95 17.05
CA ALA A 91 -11.47 -4.54 16.86
C ALA A 91 -12.25 -4.43 18.18
N ALA A 92 -11.99 -5.33 19.15
CA ALA A 92 -12.59 -5.25 20.48
C ALA A 92 -12.22 -3.97 21.25
N GLU A 93 -11.08 -3.36 20.92
CA GLU A 93 -10.61 -2.08 21.48
C GLU A 93 -10.95 -0.89 20.56
N GLY A 94 -11.76 -1.10 19.52
CA GLY A 94 -12.14 -0.07 18.55
C GLY A 94 -11.07 0.29 17.52
N ILE A 95 -10.02 -0.52 17.39
CA ILE A 95 -8.92 -0.29 16.43
C ILE A 95 -9.23 -1.09 15.16
N ASN A 96 -9.98 -0.48 14.25
CA ASN A 96 -10.45 -1.12 13.02
C ASN A 96 -9.64 -0.69 11.79
N THR A 97 -9.02 0.49 11.83
CA THR A 97 -8.28 1.07 10.70
C THR A 97 -6.77 1.14 10.95
N VAL A 98 -6.00 1.27 9.87
CA VAL A 98 -4.55 1.54 9.93
C VAL A 98 -4.28 2.86 10.65
N GLN A 99 -5.11 3.88 10.45
CA GLN A 99 -4.98 5.16 11.15
C GLN A 99 -5.10 5.00 12.67
N GLU A 100 -6.12 4.30 13.17
CA GLU A 100 -6.31 4.07 14.61
C GLU A 100 -5.15 3.26 15.20
N PHE A 101 -4.67 2.25 14.46
CA PHE A 101 -3.51 1.46 14.86
C PHE A 101 -2.26 2.32 15.01
N LEU A 102 -1.96 3.17 14.01
CA LEU A 102 -0.82 4.07 14.04
C LEU A 102 -0.95 5.12 15.15
N LYS A 103 -2.12 5.74 15.31
CA LYS A 103 -2.41 6.69 16.41
C LYS A 103 -2.08 6.09 17.77
N LEU A 104 -2.59 4.89 18.07
CA LEU A 104 -2.31 4.26 19.35
C LEU A 104 -0.83 3.86 19.47
N SER A 105 -0.18 3.45 18.37
CA SER A 105 1.25 3.15 18.37
C SER A 105 2.10 4.37 18.74
N THR A 106 1.72 5.57 18.28
CA THR A 106 2.38 6.84 18.56
C THR A 106 2.13 7.30 19.99
N VAL A 107 0.90 7.17 20.49
CA VAL A 107 0.48 7.73 21.79
C VAL A 107 0.81 6.79 22.95
N ASP A 108 0.56 5.49 22.79
CA ASP A 108 0.79 4.47 23.82
C ASP A 108 1.08 3.09 23.19
N GLN A 109 2.32 2.94 22.71
CA GLN A 109 2.83 1.70 22.16
C GLN A 109 2.70 0.51 23.15
N GLN A 110 2.85 0.76 24.46
CA GLN A 110 2.78 -0.27 25.48
C GLN A 110 1.36 -0.80 25.67
N LYS A 111 0.34 0.06 25.58
CA LYS A 111 -1.07 -0.36 25.55
C LYS A 111 -1.35 -1.20 24.30
N LEU A 112 -0.91 -0.75 23.12
CA LEU A 112 -1.10 -1.52 21.87
C LEU A 112 -0.45 -2.91 21.96
N ARG A 113 0.76 -3.01 22.53
CA ARG A 113 1.44 -4.28 22.80
C ARG A 113 0.65 -5.19 23.74
N ARG A 114 0.08 -4.63 24.82
CA ARG A 114 -0.78 -5.39 25.76
C ARG A 114 -2.04 -5.95 25.08
N ILE A 115 -2.69 -5.16 24.23
CA ILE A 115 -3.88 -5.58 23.47
C ILE A 115 -3.56 -6.78 22.60
N LEU A 116 -2.47 -6.72 21.83
CA LEU A 116 -2.05 -7.81 20.94
C LEU A 116 -1.58 -9.04 21.73
N GLY A 117 -0.97 -8.81 22.89
CA GLY A 117 -0.54 -9.82 23.85
C GLY A 117 0.65 -10.65 23.38
N PRO A 118 0.99 -11.74 24.10
CA PRO A 118 2.24 -12.48 23.90
C PRO A 118 2.35 -13.20 22.54
N GLY A 119 1.23 -13.39 21.83
CA GLY A 119 1.24 -13.95 20.48
C GLY A 119 1.96 -13.05 19.46
N MET A 120 2.06 -11.75 19.74
CA MET A 120 2.77 -10.78 18.90
C MET A 120 4.25 -10.77 19.29
N SER A 121 5.04 -11.69 18.70
CA SER A 121 6.49 -11.71 18.92
C SER A 121 7.15 -10.43 18.40
N GLU A 122 8.37 -10.13 18.86
CA GLU A 122 9.10 -8.92 18.46
C GLU A 122 9.26 -8.83 16.94
N LYS A 123 9.64 -9.94 16.30
CA LYS A 123 9.76 -10.02 14.84
C LYS A 123 8.44 -9.76 14.11
N ILE A 124 7.32 -10.23 14.66
CA ILE A 124 5.99 -9.98 14.07
C ILE A 124 5.62 -8.51 14.23
N TRP A 125 5.88 -7.94 15.40
CA TRP A 125 5.67 -6.52 15.68
C TRP A 125 6.45 -5.63 14.73
N GLU A 126 7.77 -5.85 14.60
CA GLU A 126 8.66 -5.05 13.75
C GLU A 126 8.17 -5.01 12.30
N VAL A 127 7.81 -6.17 11.75
CA VAL A 127 7.28 -6.26 10.39
C VAL A 127 5.96 -5.51 10.25
N THR A 128 5.07 -5.64 11.24
CA THR A 128 3.76 -4.97 11.23
C THR A 128 3.92 -3.45 11.28
N ILE A 129 4.72 -2.94 12.21
CA ILE A 129 4.97 -1.50 12.36
C ILE A 129 5.70 -0.95 11.14
N LYS A 130 6.77 -1.62 10.68
CA LYS A 130 7.52 -1.20 9.49
C LYS A 130 6.61 -1.09 8.28
N HIS A 131 5.65 -2.01 8.12
CA HIS A 131 4.66 -1.92 7.07
C HIS A 131 3.68 -0.76 7.29
N ALA A 132 3.14 -0.61 8.50
CA ALA A 132 2.17 0.43 8.82
C ALA A 132 2.72 1.85 8.59
N ILE A 133 3.97 2.12 8.99
CA ILE A 133 4.59 3.45 8.84
C ILE A 133 4.92 3.84 7.39
N THR A 134 4.83 2.90 6.44
CA THR A 134 4.91 3.25 4.99
C THR A 134 3.63 3.91 4.48
N CYS A 135 2.59 4.00 5.31
CA CYS A 135 1.34 4.67 4.99
C CYS A 135 1.55 6.15 4.64
N GLU A 136 0.97 6.58 3.52
CA GLU A 136 0.94 7.99 3.15
C GLU A 136 -0.08 8.73 4.02
N LEU A 137 0.38 9.73 4.77
CA LEU A 137 -0.45 10.48 5.71
C LEU A 137 -1.23 11.62 5.05
N GLY A 138 -0.76 12.07 3.88
CA GLY A 138 -1.28 13.26 3.21
C GLY A 138 -0.97 14.55 3.99
N ASN A 139 -1.74 15.61 3.71
CA ASN A 139 -1.46 16.95 4.22
C ASN A 139 -2.37 17.36 5.39
N LYS A 140 -3.21 16.45 5.90
CA LYS A 140 -4.15 16.78 6.98
C LYS A 140 -3.41 16.93 8.30
N HIS A 141 -3.72 17.99 9.03
CA HIS A 141 -3.20 18.23 10.37
C HIS A 141 -4.34 18.56 11.32
N TYR A 142 -4.08 18.40 12.61
CA TYR A 142 -5.07 18.60 13.66
C TYR A 142 -4.46 19.49 14.73
N ILE A 143 -5.20 20.50 15.13
CA ILE A 143 -4.76 21.45 16.15
C ILE A 143 -5.41 21.07 17.48
N PHE A 144 -4.56 20.87 18.50
CA PHE A 144 -4.95 20.83 19.89
C PHE A 144 -4.57 22.15 20.56
N GLN A 145 -5.55 22.82 21.16
CA GLN A 145 -5.35 24.09 21.85
C GLN A 145 -5.57 23.90 23.36
N GLY A 146 -4.52 24.11 24.14
CA GLY A 146 -4.55 24.23 25.60
C GLY A 146 -4.43 25.69 26.03
N GLU A 147 -4.36 25.92 27.35
CA GLU A 147 -4.37 27.29 27.92
C GLU A 147 -3.19 28.17 27.47
N ASN A 148 -1.98 27.61 27.36
CA ASN A 148 -0.76 28.33 26.93
C ASN A 148 0.02 27.58 25.84
N LEU A 149 -0.65 26.65 25.16
CA LEU A 149 -0.04 25.69 24.24
C LEU A 149 -0.95 25.47 23.03
N ILE A 150 -0.34 25.48 21.85
CA ILE A 150 -0.98 25.00 20.63
C ILE A 150 -0.11 23.89 20.05
N VAL A 151 -0.63 22.69 19.88
CA VAL A 151 0.09 21.56 19.25
C VAL A 151 -0.58 21.24 17.93
N THR A 152 0.22 21.18 16.87
CA THR A 152 -0.22 20.65 15.58
C THR A 152 0.28 19.21 15.46
N VAL A 153 -0.63 18.28 15.23
CA VAL A 153 -0.33 16.86 15.01
C VAL A 153 -0.75 16.40 13.62
N ASN A 154 -0.08 15.40 13.08
CA ASN A 154 -0.48 14.74 11.83
C ASN A 154 -1.61 13.70 12.07
N PRO A 155 -2.14 13.01 11.05
CA PRO A 155 -3.29 12.10 11.20
C PRO A 155 -3.04 10.87 12.07
N ILE A 156 -1.78 10.57 12.41
CA ILE A 156 -1.38 9.48 13.30
C ILE A 156 -0.97 10.01 14.69
N CYS A 157 -1.38 11.23 15.01
CA CYS A 157 -1.17 11.88 16.31
C CYS A 157 0.30 12.16 16.64
N GLU A 158 1.19 12.15 15.65
CA GLU A 158 2.58 12.56 15.82
C GLU A 158 2.67 14.09 15.78
N VAL A 159 3.48 14.65 16.67
CA VAL A 159 3.68 16.10 16.75
C VAL A 159 4.44 16.58 15.52
N VAL A 160 3.94 17.66 14.92
CA VAL A 160 4.59 18.36 13.80
C VAL A 160 5.19 19.68 14.29
N SER A 161 4.44 20.40 15.13
CA SER A 161 4.91 21.61 15.79
C SER A 161 4.18 21.86 17.10
N ALA A 162 4.80 22.64 17.98
CA ALA A 162 4.19 23.11 19.21
C ALA A 162 4.53 24.57 19.45
N THR A 163 3.52 25.39 19.72
CA THR A 163 3.67 26.79 20.15
C THR A 163 3.45 26.87 21.66
N ILE A 164 4.50 27.17 22.41
CA ILE A 164 4.50 27.28 23.88
C ILE A 164 4.90 28.71 24.25
N ASN A 165 4.08 29.42 25.03
CA ASN A 165 4.36 30.80 25.45
C ASN A 165 4.69 31.76 24.28
N GLY A 166 4.05 31.55 23.12
CA GLY A 166 4.28 32.34 21.90
C GLY A 166 5.49 31.95 21.06
N GLN A 167 6.33 30.99 21.50
CA GLN A 167 7.43 30.45 20.72
C GLN A 167 7.03 29.13 20.06
N THR A 168 7.27 29.00 18.75
CA THR A 168 6.95 27.79 17.97
C THR A 168 8.20 26.94 17.80
N TYR A 169 8.08 25.66 18.14
CA TYR A 169 9.12 24.65 18.00
C TYR A 169 8.67 23.60 17.00
N SER A 170 9.61 23.14 16.16
CA SER A 170 9.46 21.89 15.43
C SER A 170 9.65 20.71 16.40
N THR A 171 9.24 19.51 16.00
CA THR A 171 9.47 18.30 16.80
C THR A 171 10.94 18.05 17.11
N SER A 172 11.84 18.39 16.20
CA SER A 172 13.30 18.23 16.37
C SER A 172 13.90 19.26 17.32
N ASP A 173 13.29 20.45 17.41
CA ASP A 173 13.80 21.58 18.18
C ASP A 173 13.13 21.71 19.56
N LEU A 174 12.18 20.83 19.87
CA LEU A 174 11.39 20.90 21.09
C LEU A 174 12.25 20.54 22.31
N PRO A 175 12.38 21.45 23.29
CA PRO A 175 13.18 21.17 24.48
C PRO A 175 12.69 19.92 25.24
N PRO A 176 13.58 19.01 25.67
CA PRO A 176 13.20 17.76 26.35
C PRO A 176 12.38 17.96 27.63
N ILE A 177 12.51 19.13 28.27
CA ILE A 177 11.74 19.51 29.46
C ILE A 177 10.22 19.49 29.21
N TYR A 178 9.77 19.72 27.99
CA TYR A 178 8.36 19.66 27.62
C TYR A 178 7.87 18.26 27.27
N GLY A 179 8.75 17.25 27.21
CA GLY A 179 8.41 15.90 26.74
C GLY A 179 7.24 15.26 27.50
N GLY A 180 7.26 15.31 28.83
CA GLY A 180 6.16 14.76 29.64
C GLY A 180 4.84 15.53 29.48
N TYR A 181 4.93 16.84 29.30
CA TYR A 181 3.76 17.70 29.08
C TYR A 181 3.13 17.44 27.70
N ILE A 182 3.95 17.35 26.66
CA ILE A 182 3.53 17.03 25.29
C ILE A 182 2.93 15.62 25.22
N GLN A 183 3.52 14.65 25.93
CA GLN A 183 2.96 13.30 26.00
C GLN A 183 1.55 13.30 26.61
N ASN A 184 1.32 14.10 27.66
CA ASN A 184 -0.01 14.24 28.24
C ASN A 184 -1.01 14.88 27.25
N VAL A 185 -0.56 15.90 26.52
CA VAL A 185 -1.35 16.56 25.48
C VAL A 185 -1.69 15.60 24.34
N MET A 186 -0.76 14.78 23.89
CA MET A 186 -1.02 13.74 22.87
C MET A 186 -2.09 12.75 23.35
N ARG A 187 -2.06 12.33 24.62
CA ARG A 187 -3.11 11.46 25.20
C ARG A 187 -4.46 12.15 25.22
N GLN A 188 -4.51 13.44 25.56
CA GLN A 188 -5.75 14.23 25.57
C GLN A 188 -6.29 14.44 24.14
N ALA A 189 -5.42 14.75 23.18
CA ALA A 189 -5.76 14.89 21.77
C ALA A 189 -6.27 13.56 21.20
N TYR A 190 -5.64 12.44 21.54
CA TYR A 190 -6.11 11.10 21.17
C TYR A 190 -7.49 10.80 21.76
N ALA A 191 -7.71 11.09 23.04
CA ALA A 191 -8.99 10.84 23.70
C ALA A 191 -10.13 11.71 23.15
N ASN A 192 -9.81 12.94 22.73
CA ASN A 192 -10.78 13.91 22.22
C ASN A 192 -10.61 14.17 20.71
N TRP A 193 -10.23 13.15 19.95
CA TRP A 193 -9.83 13.32 18.55
C TRP A 193 -10.92 13.98 17.68
N SER A 194 -12.18 13.63 17.91
CA SER A 194 -13.32 14.16 17.15
C SER A 194 -13.59 15.65 17.38
N SER A 195 -13.03 16.26 18.43
CA SER A 195 -13.18 17.69 18.71
C SER A 195 -12.00 18.53 18.23
N LEU A 196 -10.97 17.92 17.64
CA LEU A 196 -9.82 18.64 17.12
C LEU A 196 -10.17 19.40 15.84
N GLN A 197 -9.61 20.60 15.68
CA GLN A 197 -9.74 21.36 14.44
C GLN A 197 -8.85 20.76 13.35
N GLU A 198 -9.45 20.28 12.27
CA GLU A 198 -8.73 19.84 11.07
C GLU A 198 -8.26 21.06 10.27
N VAL A 199 -6.98 21.09 9.90
CA VAL A 199 -6.36 22.13 9.08
C VAL A 199 -5.53 21.49 7.97
N VAL A 200 -5.37 22.21 6.86
CA VAL A 200 -4.44 21.81 5.80
C VAL A 200 -3.03 22.18 6.25
N GLY A 201 -2.13 21.20 6.26
CA GLY A 201 -0.72 21.41 6.53
C GLY A 201 -0.12 22.31 5.48
N VAL A 202 0.49 23.40 5.92
CA VAL A 202 1.32 24.23 5.05
C VAL A 202 2.63 23.48 4.84
N SER A 203 2.84 22.94 3.64
CA SER A 203 4.16 22.45 3.24
C SER A 203 5.16 23.61 3.34
N SER A 204 6.34 23.35 3.87
CA SER A 204 7.43 24.33 4.05
C SER A 204 7.75 25.09 2.75
N GLU A 205 7.46 24.50 1.59
CA GLU A 205 7.66 25.11 0.27
C GLU A 205 6.70 26.28 0.00
N ILE A 206 5.48 26.27 0.54
CA ILE A 206 4.49 27.34 0.33
C ILE A 206 4.75 28.53 1.28
N ALA A 207 5.28 28.28 2.48
CA ALA A 207 5.62 29.34 3.43
C ALA A 207 6.70 30.30 2.87
N LEU A 208 7.65 29.77 2.09
CA LEU A 208 8.70 30.54 1.42
C LEU A 208 8.18 31.43 0.27
N LEU A 209 7.02 31.11 -0.31
CA LEU A 209 6.45 31.91 -1.42
C LEU A 209 5.67 33.14 -0.93
N SER A 210 5.35 33.23 0.37
CA SER A 210 4.64 34.40 0.93
C SER A 210 5.55 35.50 1.47
N GLN A 211 6.87 35.26 1.53
CA GLN A 211 7.88 36.24 1.93
C GLN A 211 8.79 36.57 0.74
N GLY A 212 8.25 37.32 -0.22
CA GLY A 212 9.02 37.70 -1.41
C GLY A 212 8.29 38.60 -2.40
N GLU A 213 7.49 39.56 -1.94
CA GLU A 213 7.12 40.72 -2.78
C GLU A 213 8.00 41.92 -2.38
N LEU A 214 9.12 42.07 -3.07
CA LEU A 214 9.74 43.38 -3.30
C LEU A 214 10.14 43.40 -4.77
N LEU A 215 9.43 44.24 -5.50
CA LEU A 215 9.62 44.55 -6.92
C LEU A 215 11.04 45.06 -7.15
N ASP A 216 11.75 44.50 -8.13
CA ASP A 216 12.74 45.26 -8.90
C ASP A 216 12.82 44.74 -10.34
N GLU A 217 12.71 45.69 -11.26
CA GLU A 217 12.78 45.53 -12.71
C GLU A 217 14.14 44.97 -13.17
N TYR A 218 14.11 43.97 -14.06
CA TYR A 218 15.30 43.55 -14.82
C TYR A 218 15.17 43.96 -16.29
N PRO A 219 16.20 44.59 -16.89
CA PRO A 219 16.34 44.66 -18.33
C PRO A 219 16.94 43.36 -18.89
N ASN A 220 16.34 42.90 -19.99
CA ASN A 220 16.77 41.82 -20.88
C ASN A 220 18.28 41.76 -21.13
N HIS A 221 18.85 40.56 -21.29
CA HIS A 221 19.75 40.19 -22.39
C HIS A 221 19.86 38.65 -22.50
N HIS A 222 19.55 38.11 -23.70
CA HIS A 222 19.89 36.75 -24.15
C HIS A 222 21.40 36.59 -24.37
N PRO A 223 21.97 35.37 -24.30
CA PRO A 223 22.10 34.52 -25.49
C PRO A 223 21.94 32.99 -25.29
N GLN A 224 21.65 32.33 -26.41
CA GLN A 224 21.43 30.89 -26.65
C GLN A 224 22.67 30.00 -26.48
N ALA A 225 22.47 28.71 -26.14
CA ALA A 225 23.24 27.60 -26.72
C ALA A 225 22.47 26.26 -26.64
N LYS A 226 22.52 25.49 -27.73
CA LYS A 226 21.91 24.18 -27.99
C LYS A 226 22.84 23.04 -27.54
N HIS A 227 22.32 21.82 -27.30
CA HIS A 227 22.88 20.50 -27.74
C HIS A 227 21.99 19.37 -27.12
N HIS A 228 21.18 18.63 -27.90
CA HIS A 228 21.42 17.44 -28.75
C HIS A 228 21.20 16.08 -28.04
N ILE A 229 20.30 15.30 -28.64
CA ILE A 229 19.74 14.00 -28.23
C ILE A 229 20.51 12.87 -28.93
N GLY A 230 20.73 11.74 -28.26
CA GLY A 230 21.20 10.50 -28.87
C GLY A 230 20.61 9.26 -28.18
N TYR A 231 19.77 8.53 -28.92
CA TYR A 231 19.24 7.20 -28.58
C TYR A 231 20.28 6.11 -28.91
N SER A 232 20.28 5.03 -28.14
CA SER A 232 20.92 3.76 -28.52
C SER A 232 20.01 2.60 -28.13
N SER A 233 19.83 1.67 -29.07
CA SER A 233 19.00 0.48 -29.00
C SER A 233 19.81 -0.69 -29.51
N ASP A 234 19.79 -1.82 -28.79
CA ASP A 234 19.94 -3.16 -29.37
C ASP A 234 19.80 -4.23 -28.29
N HIS A 235 18.78 -5.09 -28.37
CA HIS A 235 18.74 -6.40 -27.70
C HIS A 235 18.03 -7.42 -28.61
N ARG A 236 18.80 -8.39 -29.11
CA ARG A 236 18.31 -9.64 -29.71
C ARG A 236 18.54 -10.77 -28.71
N PHE A 237 17.54 -11.60 -28.44
CA PHE A 237 17.73 -12.92 -27.82
C PHE A 237 17.00 -14.03 -28.56
N ASN A 238 17.75 -15.11 -28.75
CA ASN A 238 17.43 -16.34 -29.46
C ASN A 238 16.52 -17.28 -28.67
N ILE A 239 15.80 -18.10 -29.45
CA ILE A 239 14.89 -19.16 -29.04
C ILE A 239 15.66 -20.41 -28.57
N GLY A 240 15.27 -20.98 -27.43
CA GLY A 240 15.73 -22.28 -26.95
C GLY A 240 14.55 -23.21 -26.64
N ARG A 241 14.53 -24.39 -27.27
CA ARG A 241 13.54 -25.47 -27.09
C ARG A 241 13.68 -26.15 -25.71
N GLY A 242 12.56 -26.55 -25.12
CA GLY A 242 12.52 -27.37 -23.91
C GLY A 242 11.29 -28.30 -23.85
N THR A 243 11.60 -29.59 -23.96
CA THR A 243 10.91 -30.87 -23.68
C THR A 243 9.50 -30.99 -23.08
N ASN A 244 8.81 -32.02 -23.61
CA ASN A 244 7.59 -32.73 -23.22
C ASN A 244 7.21 -32.75 -21.72
N THR A 245 5.95 -32.41 -21.45
CA THR A 245 5.16 -32.98 -20.33
C THR A 245 3.72 -33.19 -20.81
N ASN A 246 3.14 -34.35 -20.49
CA ASN A 246 1.81 -34.81 -20.93
C ASN A 246 0.70 -33.85 -20.47
N PRO A 247 -0.28 -33.48 -21.31
CA PRO A 247 -1.48 -32.79 -20.85
C PRO A 247 -2.43 -33.76 -20.15
N VAL A 248 -2.87 -33.36 -18.96
CA VAL A 248 -4.03 -33.93 -18.27
C VAL A 248 -5.28 -33.45 -19.00
N VAL A 249 -6.09 -34.39 -19.48
CA VAL A 249 -7.38 -34.14 -20.12
C VAL A 249 -8.39 -33.77 -19.04
N VAL A 250 -8.98 -32.58 -19.15
CA VAL A 250 -10.26 -32.27 -18.49
C VAL A 250 -11.21 -31.79 -19.61
N MET A 251 -12.33 -32.53 -19.70
CA MET A 251 -13.48 -32.50 -20.64
C MET A 251 -13.43 -31.59 -21.88
#